data_AF-A0A0H2RG23-F1
#
_entry.id   AF-A0A0H2RG23-F1
#
_cell.length_a   1.000
_cell.length_b   1.000
_cell.length_c   1.000
_cell.angle_alpha   90.00
_cell.angle_beta   90.00
_cell.angle_gamma   90.00
#
_symmetry.space_group_name_H-M   'P 1'
#
loop_
_entity.id
_entity.type
_entity.pdbx_description
1 polymer ?
#
loop_
_entity_poly.entity_id
_entity_poly.type
_entity_poly.pdbx_seq_one_letter_code
_entity_poly.pdbx_strand_id
1 'polypeptide(L)'
;MFKSSESPDDPTSSSLVLEELRRDDASAITFSYYSTASTNQTMSNLIGAGRIIGNLLSKAGLSLESGIGKFAYRTGIGNYAKAAAMVQGYWKLYRMFEGDDAKKHAKACELLLIGARSNNSKTQTEAFTCIVHYAVIFPSVVRLAFQGVFQRRNEISDVVSFSWRRSGVDYDVGWLYWYKLASRCLSSQPSPILDAAAQFDSRGVDFSQFEDILLNWT
;
A
#
# COMPACT_ATOMS: atom_id res chain seq x y z
N MET A 1 33.40 -36.53 -7.94
CA MET A 1 32.40 -37.59 -7.70
C MET A 1 31.60 -37.18 -6.47
N PHE A 2 30.56 -36.37 -6.65
CA PHE A 2 29.77 -35.78 -5.57
C PHE A 2 28.45 -36.53 -5.42
N LYS A 3 28.14 -36.90 -4.18
CA LYS A 3 27.07 -37.79 -3.75
C LYS A 3 25.80 -36.96 -3.54
N SER A 4 24.80 -37.14 -4.41
CA SER A 4 23.48 -36.54 -4.26
C SER A 4 22.72 -37.20 -3.12
N SER A 5 22.25 -36.42 -2.16
CA SER A 5 21.33 -36.88 -1.10
C SER A 5 19.89 -36.55 -1.52
N GLU A 6 19.12 -37.59 -1.83
CA GLU A 6 17.66 -37.54 -1.98
C GLU A 6 16.99 -37.14 -0.66
N SER A 7 16.06 -36.20 -0.74
CA SER A 7 15.11 -35.88 0.32
C SER A 7 13.82 -36.65 0.06
N PRO A 8 13.23 -37.32 1.07
CA PRO A 8 11.95 -38.00 0.91
C PRO A 8 10.80 -37.00 0.85
N ASP A 9 10.00 -37.10 -0.21
CA ASP A 9 8.73 -36.43 -0.38
C ASP A 9 7.71 -36.96 0.64
N ASP A 10 7.15 -36.07 1.45
CA ASP A 10 6.07 -36.36 2.39
C ASP A 10 4.74 -35.87 1.79
N PRO A 11 3.84 -36.77 1.34
CA PRO A 11 2.57 -36.36 0.80
C PRO A 11 1.50 -36.37 1.91
N THR A 12 0.48 -35.54 1.70
CA THR A 12 -0.90 -35.76 2.17
C THR A 12 -1.23 -35.39 3.63
N SER A 13 -1.85 -34.21 3.83
CA SER A 13 -2.80 -34.03 4.96
C SER A 13 -3.80 -32.87 4.79
N SER A 14 -4.23 -32.56 3.56
CA SER A 14 -5.21 -31.45 3.37
C SER A 14 -6.38 -31.75 2.43
N SER A 15 -6.46 -32.93 1.84
CA SER A 15 -7.58 -33.28 0.93
C SER A 15 -8.67 -34.16 1.57
N LEU A 16 -8.52 -34.60 2.82
CA LEU A 16 -9.52 -35.51 3.45
C LEU A 16 -10.78 -34.78 3.94
N VAL A 17 -10.73 -33.48 4.21
CA VAL A 17 -11.87 -32.74 4.79
C VAL A 17 -12.92 -32.34 3.73
N LEU A 18 -12.56 -32.34 2.44
CA LEU A 18 -13.48 -31.92 1.37
C LEU A 18 -14.26 -33.07 0.73
N GLU A 19 -13.89 -34.34 0.99
CA GLU A 19 -14.57 -35.49 0.39
C GLU A 19 -15.62 -36.16 1.29
N GLU A 20 -15.81 -35.64 2.51
CA GLU A 20 -16.86 -36.07 3.44
C GLU A 20 -18.19 -35.31 3.26
N LEU A 21 -18.28 -34.41 2.26
CA LEU A 21 -19.52 -33.70 1.89
C LEU A 21 -20.20 -34.26 0.63
N ARG A 22 -19.69 -35.36 0.06
CA ARG A 22 -20.13 -35.93 -1.22
C ARG A 22 -20.79 -37.31 -1.10
N ARG A 23 -21.37 -37.63 0.06
CA ARG A 23 -22.29 -38.76 0.21
C ARG A 23 -23.52 -38.30 0.97
N ASP A 24 -24.52 -37.83 0.23
CA ASP A 24 -25.93 -37.86 0.66
C ASP A 24 -26.80 -37.57 -0.58
N ASP A 25 -26.83 -38.52 -1.52
CA ASP A 25 -27.75 -38.49 -2.67
C ASP A 25 -28.30 -39.90 -2.93
N ALA A 26 -29.19 -40.38 -2.05
CA ALA A 26 -30.17 -41.43 -2.35
C ALA A 26 -31.11 -41.69 -1.15
N SER A 27 -31.84 -40.69 -0.70
CA SER A 27 -33.01 -40.90 0.16
C SER A 27 -34.04 -39.84 -0.18
N ALA A 28 -34.86 -40.16 -1.18
CA ALA A 28 -35.99 -39.37 -1.63
C ALA A 28 -36.99 -39.18 -0.47
N ILE A 29 -36.86 -38.08 0.27
CA ILE A 29 -37.92 -37.59 1.14
C ILE A 29 -38.73 -36.58 0.33
N THR A 30 -39.74 -37.09 -0.37
CA THR A 30 -40.74 -36.32 -1.09
C THR A 30 -41.63 -35.58 -0.09
N PHE A 31 -41.27 -34.35 0.28
CA PHE A 31 -42.16 -33.44 1.01
C PHE A 31 -43.09 -32.74 0.01
N SER A 32 -44.35 -33.17 -0.06
CA SER A 32 -45.40 -32.45 -0.78
C SER A 32 -45.86 -31.22 0.02
N TYR A 33 -45.27 -30.07 -0.25
CA TYR A 33 -45.78 -28.79 0.23
C TYR A 33 -47.03 -28.39 -0.58
N TYR A 34 -48.21 -28.64 -0.01
CA TYR A 34 -49.44 -28.00 -0.48
C TYR A 34 -49.45 -26.55 -0.01
N SER A 35 -49.12 -25.64 -0.92
CA SER A 35 -49.14 -24.20 -0.69
C SER A 35 -50.49 -23.62 -1.12
N THR A 36 -51.51 -23.77 -0.28
CA THR A 36 -52.77 -23.03 -0.39
C THR A 36 -52.80 -21.91 0.64
N ALA A 37 -52.28 -20.74 0.25
CA ALA A 37 -52.72 -19.40 0.66
C ALA A 37 -51.62 -18.38 0.33
N SER A 38 -51.66 -17.82 -0.89
CA SER A 38 -50.96 -16.58 -1.20
C SER A 38 -51.78 -15.42 -0.62
N THR A 39 -51.70 -15.21 0.69
CA THR A 39 -52.13 -13.94 1.29
C THR A 39 -51.02 -12.91 1.09
N ASN A 40 -51.38 -11.78 0.50
CA ASN A 40 -50.61 -10.54 0.37
C ASN A 40 -50.24 -9.92 1.75
N GLN A 41 -49.74 -10.71 2.70
CA GLN A 41 -49.52 -10.33 4.10
C GLN A 41 -48.11 -9.82 4.40
N THR A 42 -47.23 -9.72 3.40
CA THR A 42 -45.89 -9.14 3.55
C THR A 42 -45.72 -7.80 2.82
N MET A 43 -46.79 -7.03 2.68
CA MET A 43 -46.64 -5.60 2.39
C MET A 43 -46.09 -4.91 3.65
N SER A 44 -44.85 -4.43 3.56
CA SER A 44 -44.04 -3.82 4.64
C SER A 44 -44.59 -2.52 5.24
N ASN A 45 -45.81 -2.11 4.87
CA ASN A 45 -46.46 -0.88 5.30
C ASN A 45 -47.66 -1.07 6.26
N LEU A 46 -47.97 -2.30 6.67
CA LEU A 46 -49.01 -2.53 7.70
C LEU A 46 -48.47 -2.26 9.12
N ILE A 47 -49.28 -1.58 9.93
CA ILE A 47 -49.01 -1.28 11.35
C ILE A 47 -48.93 -2.62 12.10
N GLY A 48 -47.74 -3.06 12.48
CA GLY A 48 -47.53 -4.33 13.17
C GLY A 48 -46.09 -4.53 13.64
N ALA A 49 -45.88 -5.50 14.54
CA ALA A 49 -44.59 -5.77 15.19
C ALA A 49 -43.43 -5.96 14.19
N GLY A 50 -43.70 -6.49 13.00
CA GLY A 50 -42.71 -6.65 11.92
C GLY A 50 -42.06 -5.33 11.48
N ARG A 51 -42.78 -4.21 11.52
CA ARG A 51 -42.22 -2.87 11.17
C ARG A 51 -41.23 -2.38 12.22
N ILE A 52 -41.45 -2.70 13.49
CA ILE A 52 -40.51 -2.34 14.57
C ILE A 52 -39.21 -3.13 14.42
N ILE A 53 -39.32 -4.44 14.17
CA ILE A 53 -38.15 -5.32 13.98
C ILE A 53 -37.38 -4.93 12.72
N GLY A 54 -38.07 -4.68 11.60
CA GLY A 54 -37.45 -4.22 10.36
C GLY A 54 -36.70 -2.90 10.52
N ASN A 55 -37.29 -1.92 11.21
CA ASN A 55 -36.63 -0.64 11.50
C ASN A 55 -35.41 -0.79 12.42
N LEU A 56 -35.47 -1.69 13.40
CA LEU A 56 -34.36 -1.99 14.29
C LEU A 56 -33.18 -2.59 13.50
N LEU A 57 -33.45 -3.58 12.65
CA LEU A 57 -32.44 -4.21 11.80
C LEU A 57 -31.83 -3.22 10.80
N SER A 58 -32.65 -2.37 10.16
CA SER A 58 -32.14 -1.33 9.26
C SER A 58 -31.24 -0.32 9.98
N LYS A 59 -31.59 0.09 11.20
CA LYS A 59 -30.73 0.96 12.04
C LYS A 59 -29.44 0.25 12.45
N ALA A 60 -29.51 -1.04 12.79
CA ALA A 60 -28.34 -1.83 13.13
C ALA A 60 -27.39 -1.98 11.93
N GLY A 61 -27.93 -2.24 10.73
CA GLY A 61 -27.18 -2.29 9.47
C GLY A 61 -26.47 -0.97 9.17
N LEU A 62 -27.19 0.16 9.25
CA LEU A 62 -26.58 1.50 9.03
C LEU A 62 -25.47 1.83 10.04
N SER A 63 -25.64 1.41 11.30
CA SER A 63 -24.61 1.58 12.33
C SER A 63 -23.39 0.71 12.06
N LEU A 64 -23.60 -0.54 11.61
CA LEU A 64 -22.54 -1.46 11.24
C LEU A 64 -21.76 -0.95 10.02
N GLU A 65 -22.44 -0.51 8.96
CA GLU A 65 -21.83 0.09 7.77
C GLU A 65 -21.02 1.34 8.12
N SER A 66 -21.57 2.20 8.96
CA SER A 66 -20.86 3.38 9.48
C SER A 66 -19.63 2.98 10.32
N GLY A 67 -19.74 1.90 11.09
CA GLY A 67 -18.66 1.33 11.89
C GLY A 67 -17.54 0.76 11.01
N ILE A 68 -17.88 -0.07 10.03
CA ILE A 68 -16.94 -0.66 9.06
C ILE A 68 -16.28 0.44 8.22
N GLY A 69 -17.01 1.45 7.77
CA GLY A 69 -16.46 2.59 7.04
C GLY A 69 -15.43 3.37 7.87
N LYS A 70 -15.73 3.64 9.15
CA LYS A 70 -14.78 4.27 10.08
C LYS A 70 -13.59 3.37 10.38
N PHE A 71 -13.80 2.05 10.45
CA PHE A 71 -12.73 1.08 10.68
C PHE A 71 -11.80 0.99 9.46
N ALA A 72 -12.35 0.86 8.25
CA ALA A 72 -11.61 0.87 6.98
C ALA A 72 -10.81 2.18 6.77
N TYR A 73 -11.39 3.31 7.19
CA TYR A 73 -10.70 4.59 7.20
C TYR A 73 -9.51 4.59 8.19
N ARG A 74 -9.70 4.03 9.39
CA ARG A 74 -8.64 3.89 10.41
C ARG A 74 -7.58 2.84 10.06
N THR A 75 -7.94 1.75 9.38
CA THR A 75 -7.00 0.70 8.94
C THR A 75 -6.22 1.09 7.68
N GLY A 76 -6.40 2.31 7.17
CA GLY A 76 -5.54 2.87 6.12
C GLY A 76 -5.96 2.54 4.69
N ILE A 77 -7.10 1.87 4.46
CA ILE A 77 -7.63 1.64 3.10
C ILE A 77 -7.87 2.98 2.38
N GLY A 78 -8.41 3.97 3.09
CA GLY A 78 -8.55 5.33 2.57
C GLY A 78 -7.22 6.03 2.29
N ASN A 79 -6.16 5.68 3.04
CA ASN A 79 -4.82 6.25 2.83
C ASN A 79 -4.18 5.69 1.56
N TYR A 80 -4.41 4.43 1.19
CA TYR A 80 -3.94 3.87 -0.08
C TYR A 80 -4.62 4.51 -1.28
N ALA A 81 -5.95 4.65 -1.27
CA ALA A 81 -6.68 5.33 -2.35
C ALA A 81 -6.22 6.78 -2.49
N LYS A 82 -6.01 7.48 -1.36
CA LYS A 82 -5.49 8.85 -1.34
C LYS A 82 -4.05 8.92 -1.83
N ALA A 83 -3.19 7.98 -1.44
CA ALA A 83 -1.81 7.92 -1.91
C ALA A 83 -1.76 7.65 -3.41
N ALA A 84 -2.53 6.68 -3.92
CA ALA A 84 -2.64 6.41 -5.35
C ALA A 84 -3.12 7.64 -6.14
N ALA A 85 -4.18 8.30 -5.68
CA ALA A 85 -4.66 9.53 -6.32
C ALA A 85 -3.65 10.69 -6.25
N MET A 86 -2.87 10.79 -5.16
CA MET A 86 -1.83 11.82 -5.03
C MET A 86 -0.60 11.53 -5.88
N VAL A 87 -0.20 10.27 -6.00
CA VAL A 87 0.90 9.84 -6.87
C VAL A 87 0.54 10.08 -8.34
N GLN A 88 -0.72 9.85 -8.73
CA GLN A 88 -1.22 10.25 -10.06
C GLN A 88 -1.28 11.78 -10.23
N GLY A 89 -1.59 12.50 -9.16
CA GLY A 89 -1.60 13.95 -9.12
C GLY A 89 -0.21 14.57 -8.95
N TYR A 90 0.71 14.29 -9.87
CA TYR A 90 2.11 14.75 -9.85
C TYR A 90 2.29 16.22 -9.42
N TRP A 91 1.46 17.12 -9.97
CA TRP A 91 1.48 18.55 -9.66
C TRP A 91 1.19 18.87 -8.18
N LYS A 92 0.36 18.04 -7.53
CA LYS A 92 -0.02 18.25 -6.14
C LYS A 92 1.13 17.94 -5.19
N LEU A 93 1.87 16.87 -5.44
CA LEU A 93 3.08 16.54 -4.67
C LEU A 93 4.17 17.58 -4.89
N TYR A 94 4.35 18.04 -6.14
CA TYR A 94 5.29 19.11 -6.47
C TYR A 94 5.01 20.38 -5.64
N ARG A 95 3.77 20.88 -5.62
CA ARG A 95 3.40 22.05 -4.78
C ARG A 95 3.59 21.83 -3.29
N MET A 96 3.60 20.57 -2.82
CA MET A 96 3.87 20.29 -1.41
C MET A 96 5.35 20.47 -1.07
N PHE A 97 6.26 20.22 -2.02
CA PHE A 97 7.72 20.37 -1.88
C PHE A 97 8.28 21.75 -2.27
N GLU A 98 7.56 22.51 -3.09
CA GLU A 98 8.00 23.84 -3.56
C GLU A 98 7.93 24.93 -2.47
N GLY A 99 7.18 24.72 -1.39
CA GLY A 99 7.04 25.71 -0.31
C GLY A 99 8.01 25.48 0.86
N ASP A 100 7.99 26.38 1.84
CA ASP A 100 8.85 26.26 3.05
C ASP A 100 8.18 25.52 4.22
N ASP A 101 7.09 24.80 3.96
CA ASP A 101 6.29 24.16 5.00
C ASP A 101 6.74 22.71 5.25
N ALA A 102 7.61 22.53 6.26
CA ALA A 102 8.11 21.22 6.68
C ALA A 102 6.99 20.20 6.98
N LYS A 103 5.81 20.63 7.43
CA LYS A 103 4.67 19.71 7.68
C LYS A 103 4.10 19.18 6.37
N LYS A 104 4.05 20.00 5.31
CA LYS A 104 3.66 19.55 3.97
C LYS A 104 4.70 18.59 3.39
N HIS A 105 5.99 18.87 3.54
CA HIS A 105 7.06 17.96 3.09
C HIS A 105 6.94 16.59 3.74
N ALA A 106 6.83 16.55 5.07
CA ALA A 106 6.64 15.31 5.81
C ALA A 106 5.38 14.57 5.35
N LYS A 107 4.27 15.29 5.10
CA LYS A 107 3.03 14.69 4.60
C LYS A 107 3.17 14.10 3.19
N ALA A 108 3.91 14.76 2.31
CA ALA A 108 4.20 14.25 0.97
C ALA A 108 5.04 12.97 1.03
N CYS A 109 6.12 12.98 1.83
CA CYS A 109 6.95 11.79 2.10
C CYS A 109 6.11 10.62 2.66
N GLU A 110 5.21 10.87 3.62
CA GLU A 110 4.33 9.83 4.15
C GLU A 110 3.45 9.19 3.07
N LEU A 111 2.90 9.99 2.15
CA LEU A 111 2.07 9.49 1.06
C LEU A 111 2.88 8.66 0.06
N LEU A 112 4.10 9.09 -0.25
CA LEU A 112 5.03 8.34 -1.09
C LEU A 112 5.39 6.99 -0.45
N LEU A 113 5.68 6.96 0.86
CA LEU A 113 5.95 5.70 1.57
C LEU A 113 4.74 4.75 1.56
N ILE A 114 3.51 5.29 1.64
CA ILE A 114 2.29 4.48 1.54
C ILE A 114 2.17 3.88 0.13
N GLY A 115 2.42 4.68 -0.92
CA GLY A 115 2.43 4.20 -2.31
C GLY A 115 3.49 3.12 -2.54
N ALA A 116 4.71 3.33 -2.03
CA ALA A 116 5.82 2.38 -2.08
C ALA A 116 5.53 1.05 -1.37
N ARG A 117 4.72 1.07 -0.29
CA ARG A 117 4.26 -0.12 0.44
C ARG A 117 3.04 -0.82 -0.19
N SER A 118 2.46 -0.28 -1.27
CA SER A 118 1.27 -0.84 -1.93
C SER A 118 1.48 -2.29 -2.39
N ASN A 119 0.40 -3.08 -2.43
CA ASN A 119 0.42 -4.42 -3.02
C ASN A 119 0.44 -4.37 -4.57
N ASN A 120 0.11 -3.22 -5.16
CA ASN A 120 0.03 -3.04 -6.61
C ASN A 120 1.39 -2.56 -7.15
N SER A 121 2.05 -3.38 -7.97
CA SER A 121 3.38 -3.10 -8.54
C SER A 121 3.43 -1.79 -9.36
N LYS A 122 2.35 -1.43 -10.05
CA LYS A 122 2.24 -0.17 -10.79
C LYS A 122 2.26 1.02 -9.83
N THR A 123 1.47 0.97 -8.76
CA THR A 123 1.45 2.03 -7.73
C THR A 123 2.80 2.15 -7.03
N GLN A 124 3.47 1.02 -6.73
CA GLN A 124 4.82 1.05 -6.17
C GLN A 124 5.80 1.73 -7.11
N THR A 125 5.78 1.37 -8.39
CA THR A 125 6.67 1.95 -9.42
C THR A 125 6.45 3.45 -9.54
N GLU A 126 5.19 3.91 -9.64
CA GLU A 126 4.88 5.33 -9.70
C GLU A 126 5.38 6.08 -8.44
N ALA A 127 5.22 5.49 -7.26
CA ALA A 127 5.74 6.06 -6.02
C ALA A 127 7.29 6.12 -6.01
N PHE A 128 7.98 5.09 -6.49
CA PHE A 128 9.44 5.09 -6.62
C PHE A 128 9.93 6.16 -7.57
N THR A 129 9.31 6.29 -8.74
CA THR A 129 9.61 7.34 -9.71
C THR A 129 9.45 8.72 -9.09
N CYS A 130 8.37 8.96 -8.34
CA CYS A 130 8.19 10.22 -7.63
C CYS A 130 9.26 10.46 -6.55
N ILE A 131 9.63 9.45 -5.77
CA ILE A 131 10.70 9.56 -4.76
C ILE A 131 12.01 10.01 -5.42
N VAL A 132 12.42 9.33 -6.49
CA VAL A 132 13.66 9.66 -7.21
C VAL A 132 13.57 11.05 -7.81
N HIS A 133 12.46 11.38 -8.48
CA HIS A 133 12.29 12.67 -9.12
C HIS A 133 12.39 13.82 -8.12
N TYR A 134 11.69 13.74 -7.00
CA TYR A 134 11.74 14.81 -5.99
C TYR A 134 13.07 14.83 -5.24
N ALA A 135 13.73 13.69 -5.04
CA ALA A 135 15.08 13.66 -4.49
C ALA A 135 16.12 14.36 -5.40
N VAL A 136 15.88 14.38 -6.72
CA VAL A 136 16.72 15.12 -7.67
C VAL A 136 16.39 16.61 -7.70
N ILE A 137 15.11 16.99 -7.70
CA ILE A 137 14.71 18.41 -7.76
C ILE A 137 14.93 19.13 -6.43
N PHE A 138 14.62 18.48 -5.30
CA PHE A 138 14.62 19.08 -3.97
C PHE A 138 15.45 18.24 -2.99
N PRO A 139 16.75 18.00 -3.25
CA PRO A 139 17.55 16.99 -2.55
C PRO A 139 17.58 17.20 -1.04
N SER A 140 17.89 18.43 -0.59
CA SER A 140 17.97 18.79 0.82
C SER A 140 16.61 18.69 1.53
N VAL A 141 15.56 19.24 0.92
CA VAL A 141 14.19 19.24 1.47
C VAL A 141 13.65 17.82 1.62
N VAL A 142 13.74 17.02 0.56
CA VAL A 142 13.21 15.65 0.52
C VAL A 142 13.96 14.75 1.49
N ARG A 143 15.29 14.85 1.54
CA ARG A 143 16.11 14.08 2.47
C ARG A 143 15.75 14.36 3.93
N LEU A 144 15.70 15.64 4.31
CA LEU A 144 15.34 16.05 5.67
C LEU A 144 13.91 15.61 6.03
N ALA A 145 12.97 15.73 5.10
CA ALA A 145 11.59 15.33 5.31
C ALA A 145 11.45 13.81 5.51
N PHE A 146 12.10 12.98 4.69
CA PHE A 146 12.11 11.53 4.87
C PHE A 146 12.78 11.13 6.19
N GLN A 147 13.94 11.71 6.52
CA GLN A 147 14.63 11.46 7.78
C GLN A 147 13.73 11.78 8.97
N GLY A 148 13.05 12.93 8.95
CA GLY A 148 12.08 13.31 9.99
C GLY A 148 10.88 12.37 10.07
N VAL A 149 10.41 11.80 8.94
CA VAL A 149 9.36 10.78 8.95
C VAL A 149 9.85 9.47 9.58
N PHE A 150 11.03 8.99 9.19
CA PHE A 150 11.61 7.75 9.73
C PHE A 150 11.91 7.87 11.23
N GLN A 151 12.51 8.99 11.66
CA GLN A 151 12.79 9.25 13.07
C GLN A 151 11.51 9.28 13.91
N ARG A 152 10.45 9.96 13.45
CA ARG A 152 9.14 9.99 14.15
C ARG A 152 8.50 8.61 14.27
N ARG A 153 8.75 7.70 13.33
CA ARG A 153 8.23 6.33 13.33
C ARG A 153 9.14 5.34 14.04
N ASN A 154 10.34 5.76 14.46
CA ASN A 154 11.39 4.88 14.94
C ASN A 154 11.70 3.75 13.94
N GLU A 155 11.72 4.07 12.64
CA GLU A 155 11.98 3.15 11.54
C GLU A 155 13.38 3.39 10.95
N ILE A 156 14.07 2.33 10.54
CA ILE A 156 15.34 2.42 9.80
C ILE A 156 15.02 2.42 8.30
N SER A 157 15.51 3.42 7.57
CA SER A 157 15.18 3.61 6.15
C SER A 157 15.47 2.37 5.29
N ASP A 158 16.66 1.77 5.45
CA ASP A 158 17.07 0.59 4.69
C ASP A 158 16.16 -0.62 4.95
N VAL A 159 15.65 -0.77 6.18
CA VAL A 159 14.69 -1.82 6.55
C VAL A 159 13.34 -1.54 5.89
N VAL A 160 12.89 -0.28 5.89
CA VAL A 160 11.64 0.12 5.24
C VAL A 160 11.70 -0.11 3.73
N SER A 161 12.79 0.29 3.06
CA SER A 161 12.93 0.07 1.62
C SER A 161 13.02 -1.42 1.28
N PHE A 162 13.73 -2.21 2.08
CA PHE A 162 13.77 -3.67 1.90
C PHE A 162 12.37 -4.31 1.98
N SER A 163 11.50 -3.81 2.88
CA SER A 163 10.14 -4.32 3.07
C SER A 163 9.19 -4.12 1.88
N TRP A 164 9.54 -3.28 0.90
CA TRP A 164 8.68 -3.03 -0.27
C TRP A 164 8.66 -4.20 -1.26
N ARG A 165 9.72 -5.00 -1.27
CA ARG A 165 9.82 -6.20 -2.11
C ARG A 165 9.19 -7.39 -1.40
N ARG A 166 8.39 -8.16 -2.14
CA ARG A 166 7.70 -9.34 -1.62
C ARG A 166 8.33 -10.62 -2.13
N SER A 167 8.37 -11.65 -1.28
CA SER A 167 8.71 -13.00 -1.70
C SER A 167 7.63 -13.54 -2.65
N GLY A 168 8.05 -14.27 -3.69
CA GLY A 168 7.14 -14.92 -4.64
C GLY A 168 6.45 -14.02 -5.67
N VAL A 169 6.71 -12.71 -5.65
CA VAL A 169 6.24 -11.79 -6.71
C VAL A 169 7.36 -11.63 -7.73
N ASP A 170 7.05 -11.92 -9.00
CA ASP A 170 7.96 -11.61 -10.11
C ASP A 170 7.78 -10.15 -10.51
N TYR A 171 8.89 -9.41 -10.51
CA TYR A 171 8.92 -7.97 -10.77
C TYR A 171 9.65 -7.72 -12.08
N ASP A 172 9.08 -6.86 -12.92
CA ASP A 172 9.74 -6.47 -14.16
C ASP A 172 11.03 -5.65 -13.90
N VAL A 173 11.87 -5.56 -14.94
CA VAL A 173 13.17 -4.86 -14.88
C VAL A 173 12.99 -3.38 -14.55
N GLY A 174 11.91 -2.75 -15.02
CA GLY A 174 11.60 -1.35 -14.75
C GLY A 174 11.29 -1.11 -13.28
N TRP A 175 10.47 -1.98 -12.68
CA TRP A 175 10.19 -1.96 -11.25
C TRP A 175 11.48 -2.08 -10.43
N LEU A 176 12.34 -3.05 -10.76
CA LEU A 176 13.61 -3.29 -10.06
C LEU A 176 14.57 -2.10 -10.18
N TYR A 177 14.61 -1.44 -11.33
CA TYR A 177 15.40 -0.24 -11.56
C TYR A 177 14.96 0.90 -10.64
N TRP A 178 13.67 1.26 -10.67
CA TRP A 178 13.14 2.35 -9.86
C TRP A 178 13.21 2.05 -8.37
N TYR A 179 12.96 0.79 -7.98
CA TYR A 179 13.14 0.33 -6.61
C TYR A 179 14.56 0.59 -6.09
N LYS A 180 15.59 0.21 -6.87
CA LYS A 180 16.99 0.41 -6.48
C LYS A 180 17.33 1.89 -6.33
N LEU A 181 16.90 2.73 -7.28
CA LEU A 181 17.13 4.17 -7.23
C LEU A 181 16.45 4.79 -6.02
N ALA A 182 15.16 4.52 -5.81
CA ALA A 182 14.41 5.04 -4.66
C ALA A 182 15.04 4.59 -3.34
N SER A 183 15.47 3.33 -3.24
CA SER A 183 16.16 2.82 -2.05
C SER A 183 17.47 3.56 -1.78
N ARG A 184 18.24 3.89 -2.82
CA ARG A 184 19.47 4.69 -2.68
C ARG A 184 19.18 6.13 -2.25
N CYS A 185 18.14 6.77 -2.80
CA CYS A 185 17.73 8.12 -2.41
C CYS A 185 17.33 8.21 -0.93
N LEU A 186 16.81 7.11 -0.36
CA LEU A 186 16.39 7.07 1.04
C LEU A 186 17.43 6.52 1.99
N SER A 187 18.52 5.93 1.51
CA SER A 187 19.47 5.24 2.39
C SER A 187 20.04 6.19 3.44
N SER A 188 20.16 5.69 4.67
CA SER A 188 20.80 6.44 5.76
C SER A 188 22.32 6.46 5.66
N GLN A 189 22.89 5.67 4.76
CA GLN A 189 24.33 5.66 4.55
C GLN A 189 24.75 6.98 3.89
N PRO A 190 25.81 7.65 4.41
CA PRO A 190 26.35 8.83 3.78
C PRO A 190 26.78 8.47 2.36
N SER A 191 26.21 9.17 1.39
CA SER A 191 26.53 9.01 -0.02
C SER A 191 27.13 10.34 -0.46
N PRO A 192 28.45 10.40 -0.73
CA PRO A 192 29.08 11.67 -1.06
C PRO A 192 28.45 12.31 -2.32
N ILE A 193 27.84 11.52 -3.23
CA ILE A 193 27.06 12.04 -4.37
C ILE A 193 25.84 12.81 -3.89
N LEU A 194 25.05 12.20 -2.99
CA LEU A 194 23.81 12.81 -2.51
C LEU A 194 24.11 13.99 -1.58
N ASP A 195 25.21 13.92 -0.82
CA ASP A 195 25.69 15.00 0.02
C ASP A 195 26.13 16.20 -0.82
N ALA A 196 26.89 15.96 -1.89
CA ALA A 196 27.27 17.01 -2.84
C ALA A 196 26.05 17.52 -3.64
N ALA A 197 25.16 16.62 -4.08
CA ALA A 197 23.91 16.99 -4.74
C ALA A 197 23.05 17.92 -3.87
N ALA A 198 23.03 17.70 -2.56
CA ALA A 198 22.29 18.53 -1.61
C ALA A 198 22.90 19.92 -1.39
N GLN A 199 24.16 20.14 -1.78
CA GLN A 199 24.83 21.46 -1.71
C GLN A 199 24.49 22.34 -2.92
N PHE A 200 24.02 21.76 -4.03
CA PHE A 200 23.51 22.54 -5.14
C PHE A 200 22.17 23.16 -4.76
N ASP A 201 22.23 24.37 -4.24
CA ASP A 201 21.04 25.21 -4.17
C ASP A 201 20.68 25.65 -5.60
N SER A 202 19.42 25.46 -5.96
CA SER A 202 18.83 25.80 -7.26
C SER A 202 19.02 27.25 -7.71
N ARG A 203 19.53 28.13 -6.84
CA ARG A 203 19.66 29.57 -7.05
C ARG A 203 21.02 30.03 -7.58
N GLY A 204 21.94 29.13 -7.88
CA GLY A 204 23.21 29.52 -8.50
C GLY A 204 24.20 28.37 -8.54
N VAL A 205 24.03 27.48 -9.51
CA VAL A 205 25.03 26.43 -9.76
C VAL A 205 26.13 27.04 -10.61
N ASP A 206 27.26 27.35 -9.99
CA ASP A 206 28.50 27.58 -10.74
C ASP A 206 29.07 26.23 -11.17
N PHE A 207 29.55 26.14 -12.41
CA PHE A 207 30.04 24.89 -13.00
C PHE A 207 31.25 24.33 -12.22
N SER A 208 31.98 25.20 -11.51
CA SER A 208 33.09 24.84 -10.62
C SER A 208 32.71 23.77 -9.57
N GLN A 209 31.50 23.83 -9.02
CA GLN A 209 31.02 22.82 -8.07
C GLN A 209 30.85 21.44 -8.71
N PHE A 210 30.54 21.38 -10.00
CA PHE A 210 30.44 20.12 -10.72
C PHE A 210 31.83 19.53 -11.01
N GLU A 211 32.80 20.36 -11.36
CA GLU A 211 34.19 19.94 -11.56
C GLU A 211 34.79 19.39 -10.26
N ASP A 212 34.55 20.05 -9.12
CA ASP A 212 35.01 19.57 -7.80
C ASP A 212 34.45 18.18 -7.47
N ILE A 213 33.20 17.89 -7.86
CA ILE A 213 32.62 16.55 -7.66
C ILE A 213 33.29 15.54 -8.57
N LEU A 214 33.52 15.86 -9.84
CA LEU A 214 34.17 14.94 -10.76
C LEU A 214 35.63 14.64 -10.35
N LEU A 215 36.35 15.64 -9.86
CA LEU A 215 37.77 15.52 -9.50
C LEU A 215 38.01 14.82 -8.16
N ASN A 216 37.09 14.96 -7.19
CA ASN A 216 37.19 14.26 -5.90
C ASN A 216 36.75 12.79 -5.95
N TRP A 217 36.43 12.28 -7.14
CA TRP A 217 35.83 10.96 -7.36
C TRP A 217 36.70 9.98 -8.15
N THR A 218 37.86 10.43 -8.66
CA THR A 218 38.95 9.58 -9.16
C THR A 218 39.96 9.28 -8.08
#